data_AF-A0A7S4K296-F1
#
_entry.id   AF-A0A7S4K296-F1
#
_cell.length_a   1.000
_cell.length_b   1.000
_cell.length_c   1.000
_cell.angle_alpha   90.00
_cell.angle_beta   90.00
_cell.angle_gamma   90.00
#
_symmetry.space_group_name_H-M   'P 1'
#
loop_
_entity.id
_entity.type
_entity.pdbx_description
1 polymer ?
#
loop_
_entity_poly.entity_id
_entity_poly.type
_entity_poly.pdbx_seq_one_letter_code
_entity_poly.pdbx_strand_id
1 'polypeptide(L)'
;QQGRGGGRGGGRKKPPTSASAARNDDTWNLRLEQLRHYHAENGDFAVPRKYDLNPQLGYWVNAQRKQIMFFVRGQQSTLTPERMGALFDMGFPLPKLSTNPNPTLNAPVAVPGAGDAWTVRLNELREYRLENGNYQVPRKYDKNPQLGYWVNAQRKQFTFFIRGKKSTLTQPRMRALYNIGFPFGIPKRAPPVTAASAAAKSAGGGTAAAARTPRRGRSPAAAREKQQGRGG
;
A
#
# COMPACT_ATOMS: atom_id res chain seq x y z
N GLN A 1 -37.47 47.79 -4.15
CA GLN A 1 -36.66 46.81 -4.90
C GLN A 1 -35.66 46.19 -3.92
N GLN A 2 -35.62 44.86 -3.91
CA GLN A 2 -34.68 43.87 -3.34
C GLN A 2 -33.37 44.40 -2.69
N GLY A 3 -32.81 43.80 -1.63
CA GLY A 3 -32.76 42.35 -1.42
C GLY A 3 -32.20 41.89 -0.07
N ARG A 4 -32.43 40.59 0.14
CA ARG A 4 -32.05 39.78 1.29
C ARG A 4 -30.58 39.36 1.18
N GLY A 5 -29.78 39.60 2.21
CA GLY A 5 -28.42 39.08 2.34
C GLY A 5 -28.33 38.03 3.43
N GLY A 6 -28.58 36.76 3.09
CA GLY A 6 -28.40 35.63 3.99
C GLY A 6 -26.92 35.24 4.12
N GLY A 7 -26.29 35.60 5.23
CA GLY A 7 -24.95 35.13 5.59
C GLY A 7 -24.98 33.68 6.06
N ARG A 8 -24.66 32.74 5.17
CA ARG A 8 -24.39 31.34 5.55
C ARG A 8 -23.07 31.28 6.32
N GLY A 9 -23.17 31.03 7.63
CA GLY A 9 -22.03 30.75 8.50
C GLY A 9 -21.23 29.55 8.01
N GLY A 10 -20.00 29.80 7.57
CA GLY A 10 -19.00 28.77 7.34
C GLY A 10 -18.59 28.15 8.68
N GLY A 11 -19.22 27.03 9.03
CA GLY A 11 -18.83 26.21 10.18
C GLY A 11 -17.41 25.68 9.99
N ARG A 12 -16.42 26.39 10.53
CA ARG A 12 -15.08 25.86 10.77
C ARG A 12 -15.26 24.66 11.70
N LYS A 13 -15.07 23.44 11.17
CA LYS A 13 -15.05 22.22 12.00
C LYS A 13 -13.97 22.41 13.07
N LYS A 14 -14.39 22.43 14.35
CA LYS A 14 -13.47 22.55 15.48
C LYS A 14 -12.40 21.45 15.39
N PRO A 15 -11.12 21.74 15.69
CA PRO A 15 -10.09 20.71 15.72
C PRO A 15 -10.48 19.63 16.74
N PRO A 16 -10.15 18.35 16.46
CA PRO A 16 -10.49 17.26 17.35
C PRO A 16 -9.83 17.46 18.72
N THR A 17 -10.57 17.14 19.78
CA THR A 17 -10.03 17.11 21.14
C THR A 17 -8.95 16.03 21.25
N SER A 18 -7.98 16.21 22.17
CA SER A 18 -6.88 15.26 22.40
C SER A 18 -7.36 13.80 22.56
N ALA A 19 -8.47 13.58 23.28
CA ALA A 19 -9.06 12.25 23.46
C ALA A 19 -9.67 11.64 22.17
N SER A 20 -10.15 12.47 21.25
CA SER A 20 -10.67 12.01 19.94
C SER A 20 -9.54 11.59 19.01
N ALA A 21 -8.41 12.30 19.03
CA ALA A 21 -7.21 11.94 18.28
C ALA A 21 -6.64 10.58 18.72
N ALA A 22 -6.52 10.36 20.03
CA ALA A 22 -6.04 9.08 20.59
C ALA A 22 -6.90 7.89 20.15
N ARG A 23 -8.23 8.00 20.23
CA ARG A 23 -9.16 6.95 19.77
C ARG A 23 -9.04 6.65 18.27
N ASN A 24 -8.76 7.67 17.46
CA ASN A 24 -8.53 7.50 16.03
C ASN A 24 -7.23 6.75 15.75
N ASP A 25 -6.19 6.97 16.56
CA ASP A 25 -4.93 6.23 16.47
C ASP A 25 -5.08 4.78 16.93
N ASP A 26 -5.79 4.51 18.02
CA ASP A 26 -6.08 3.15 18.47
C ASP A 26 -6.82 2.35 17.40
N THR A 27 -7.83 2.97 16.79
CA THR A 27 -8.58 2.35 15.68
C THR A 27 -7.69 2.11 14.47
N TRP A 28 -6.80 3.04 14.14
CA TRP A 28 -5.88 2.90 13.02
C TRP A 28 -4.85 1.78 13.27
N ASN A 29 -4.28 1.73 14.47
CA ASN A 29 -3.33 0.69 14.89
C ASN A 29 -3.97 -0.70 14.90
N LEU A 30 -5.21 -0.82 15.41
CA LEU A 30 -5.97 -2.06 15.36
C LEU A 30 -6.14 -2.57 13.93
N ARG A 31 -6.48 -1.70 12.98
CA ARG A 31 -6.64 -2.09 11.56
C ARG A 31 -5.31 -2.44 10.90
N LEU A 32 -4.23 -1.75 11.26
CA LEU A 32 -2.89 -2.08 10.79
C LEU A 32 -2.51 -3.50 11.23
N GLU A 33 -2.77 -3.86 12.48
CA GLU A 33 -2.48 -5.20 13.00
C GLU A 33 -3.33 -6.28 12.32
N GLN A 34 -4.62 -6.01 12.10
CA GLN A 34 -5.50 -6.91 11.32
C GLN A 34 -4.99 -7.11 9.89
N LEU A 35 -4.43 -6.07 9.27
CA LEU A 35 -3.81 -6.20 7.95
C LEU A 35 -2.52 -7.03 7.99
N ARG A 36 -1.71 -6.93 9.06
CA ARG A 36 -0.52 -7.80 9.25
C ARG A 36 -0.94 -9.26 9.35
N HIS A 37 -1.97 -9.55 10.14
CA HIS A 37 -2.53 -10.90 10.25
C HIS A 37 -3.03 -11.42 8.90
N TYR A 38 -3.81 -10.62 8.16
CA TYR A 38 -4.25 -10.98 6.81
C TYR A 38 -3.07 -11.34 5.91
N HIS A 39 -2.01 -10.51 5.89
CA HIS A 39 -0.83 -10.77 5.08
C HIS A 39 -0.06 -12.02 5.52
N ALA A 40 0.01 -12.30 6.82
CA ALA A 40 0.65 -13.52 7.33
C ALA A 40 -0.12 -14.79 6.89
N GLU A 41 -1.44 -14.72 6.80
CA GLU A 41 -2.29 -15.85 6.39
C GLU A 41 -2.36 -16.02 4.86
N ASN A 42 -2.42 -14.92 4.11
CA ASN A 42 -2.67 -14.93 2.67
C ASN A 42 -1.41 -14.73 1.82
N GLY A 43 -0.32 -14.22 2.41
CA GLY A 43 0.92 -13.89 1.70
C GLY A 43 0.87 -12.60 0.88
N ASP A 44 -0.23 -11.85 0.93
CA ASP A 44 -0.42 -10.60 0.19
C ASP A 44 -1.27 -9.56 0.95
N PHE A 45 -1.47 -8.38 0.34
CA PHE A 45 -2.33 -7.30 0.87
C PHE A 45 -3.61 -7.10 0.04
N ALA A 46 -4.03 -8.13 -0.70
CA ALA A 46 -5.16 -8.12 -1.62
C ALA A 46 -6.51 -8.30 -0.89
N VAL A 47 -6.71 -7.56 0.21
CA VAL A 47 -7.97 -7.60 0.97
C VAL A 47 -9.14 -7.16 0.07
N PRO A 48 -10.20 -7.99 -0.07
CA PRO A 48 -11.39 -7.63 -0.82
C PRO A 48 -12.08 -6.38 -0.25
N ARG A 49 -12.71 -5.57 -1.11
CA ARG A 49 -13.48 -4.41 -0.64
C ARG A 49 -14.67 -4.81 0.25
N LYS A 50 -15.34 -5.89 -0.14
CA LYS A 50 -16.35 -6.56 0.66
C LYS A 50 -15.71 -7.82 1.25
N TYR A 51 -14.97 -7.65 2.35
CA TYR A 51 -14.31 -8.78 3.01
C TYR A 51 -15.24 -9.33 4.08
N ASP A 52 -15.93 -10.45 3.81
CA ASP A 52 -17.04 -10.91 4.66
C ASP A 52 -16.61 -11.27 6.08
N LEU A 53 -15.40 -11.83 6.25
CA LEU A 53 -14.81 -12.14 7.55
C LEU A 53 -14.53 -10.88 8.39
N ASN A 54 -14.20 -9.76 7.76
CA ASN A 54 -13.97 -8.49 8.42
C ASN A 54 -14.22 -7.30 7.47
N PRO A 55 -15.49 -6.87 7.32
CA PRO A 55 -15.83 -5.82 6.36
C PRO A 55 -15.12 -4.50 6.66
N GLN A 56 -14.88 -4.24 7.95
CA GLN A 56 -14.21 -3.02 8.42
C GLN A 56 -12.76 -2.95 7.93
N LEU A 57 -12.04 -4.07 7.90
CA LEU A 57 -10.71 -4.15 7.30
C LEU A 57 -10.76 -3.89 5.79
N GLY A 58 -11.70 -4.51 5.07
CA GLY A 58 -11.87 -4.29 3.62
C GLY A 58 -12.11 -2.82 3.28
N TYR A 59 -12.98 -2.14 4.02
CA TYR A 59 -13.20 -0.70 3.86
C TYR A 59 -11.94 0.12 4.20
N TRP A 60 -11.28 -0.20 5.31
CA TRP A 60 -10.10 0.53 5.77
C TRP A 60 -8.93 0.41 4.79
N VAL A 61 -8.64 -0.78 4.25
CA VAL A 61 -7.57 -1.00 3.26
C VAL A 61 -7.83 -0.18 2.00
N ASN A 62 -9.07 -0.15 1.51
CA ASN A 62 -9.42 0.67 0.35
C ASN A 62 -9.31 2.17 0.63
N ALA A 63 -9.66 2.60 1.84
CA ALA A 63 -9.42 3.98 2.27
C ALA A 63 -7.91 4.30 2.29
N GLN A 64 -7.05 3.40 2.79
CA GLN A 64 -5.60 3.60 2.77
C GLN A 64 -5.06 3.71 1.34
N ARG A 65 -5.48 2.82 0.41
CA ARG A 65 -5.10 2.92 -1.01
C ARG A 65 -5.42 4.29 -1.59
N LYS A 66 -6.60 4.84 -1.29
CA LYS A 66 -7.01 6.20 -1.72
C LYS A 66 -6.18 7.30 -1.06
N GLN A 67 -5.91 7.21 0.24
CA GLN A 67 -5.10 8.22 0.95
C GLN A 67 -3.64 8.21 0.50
N ILE A 68 -3.07 7.04 0.21
CA ILE A 68 -1.73 6.93 -0.40
C ILE A 68 -1.75 7.57 -1.78
N MET A 69 -2.81 7.37 -2.58
CA MET A 69 -2.94 8.03 -3.88
C MET A 69 -2.91 9.56 -3.76
N PHE A 70 -3.63 10.13 -2.80
CA PHE A 70 -3.59 11.57 -2.56
C PHE A 70 -2.20 12.03 -2.14
N PHE A 71 -1.55 11.30 -1.22
CA PHE A 71 -0.19 11.59 -0.78
C PHE A 71 0.81 11.60 -1.94
N VAL A 72 0.81 10.57 -2.81
CA VAL A 72 1.76 10.51 -3.93
C VAL A 72 1.46 11.56 -5.02
N ARG A 73 0.18 11.93 -5.17
CA ARG A 73 -0.25 13.04 -6.02
C ARG A 73 -0.01 14.41 -5.39
N GLY A 74 0.50 14.51 -4.17
CA GLY A 74 0.68 15.78 -3.46
C GLY A 74 -0.63 16.53 -3.22
N GLN A 75 -1.71 15.78 -3.12
CA GLN A 75 -2.99 16.27 -2.64
C GLN A 75 -3.04 16.08 -1.13
N GLN A 76 -3.96 16.79 -0.47
CA GLN A 76 -4.15 16.64 0.97
C GLN A 76 -4.56 15.21 1.30
N SER A 77 -3.81 14.59 2.19
CA SER A 77 -4.01 13.22 2.67
C SER A 77 -4.14 13.22 4.18
N THR A 78 -4.94 12.30 4.72
CA THR A 78 -5.04 12.08 6.18
C THR A 78 -3.98 11.11 6.70
N LEU A 79 -3.08 10.61 5.84
CA LEU A 79 -1.94 9.82 6.25
C LEU A 79 -0.87 10.72 6.86
N THR A 80 -0.61 10.54 8.15
CA THR A 80 0.57 11.11 8.79
C THR A 80 1.82 10.37 8.33
N PRO A 81 3.02 10.95 8.49
CA PRO A 81 4.25 10.27 8.13
C PRO A 81 4.48 8.95 8.90
N GLU A 82 4.04 8.87 10.14
CA GLU A 82 4.13 7.66 10.95
C GLU A 82 3.26 6.55 10.34
N ARG A 83 2.03 6.88 9.96
CA ARG A 83 1.08 5.95 9.32
C ARG A 83 1.58 5.48 7.95
N MET A 84 2.13 6.41 7.16
CA MET A 84 2.71 6.09 5.85
C MET A 84 3.96 5.21 6.00
N GLY A 85 4.83 5.52 6.96
CA GLY A 85 6.02 4.73 7.29
C GLY A 85 5.66 3.30 7.73
N ALA A 86 4.66 3.15 8.59
CA ALA A 86 4.21 1.84 9.07
C ALA A 86 3.64 0.94 7.95
N LEU A 87 2.86 1.51 7.02
CA LEU A 87 2.38 0.80 5.82
C LEU A 87 3.56 0.40 4.90
N PHE A 88 4.53 1.30 4.71
CA PHE A 88 5.71 1.03 3.91
C PHE A 88 6.60 -0.07 4.51
N ASP A 89 6.81 -0.04 5.83
CA ASP A 89 7.70 -0.98 6.54
C ASP A 89 7.17 -2.41 6.56
N MET A 90 5.84 -2.59 6.57
CA MET A 90 5.22 -3.92 6.43
C MET A 90 5.18 -4.42 4.99
N GLY A 91 5.53 -3.56 4.02
CA GLY A 91 5.57 -3.93 2.62
C GLY A 91 4.28 -3.65 1.84
N PHE A 92 3.38 -2.83 2.37
CA PHE A 92 2.13 -2.49 1.69
C PHE A 92 2.41 -1.79 0.35
N PRO A 93 1.81 -2.24 -0.77
CA PRO A 93 2.18 -1.74 -2.08
C PRO A 93 1.73 -0.29 -2.29
N LEU A 94 2.64 0.52 -2.84
CA LEU A 94 2.30 1.85 -3.33
C LEU A 94 1.47 1.72 -4.64
N PRO A 95 0.33 2.41 -4.78
CA PRO A 95 -0.58 2.18 -5.90
C PRO A 95 -0.01 2.75 -7.20
N LYS A 96 0.12 1.99 -8.29
CA LYS A 96 0.66 2.56 -9.55
C LYS A 96 -0.21 3.74 -10.03
N LEU A 97 0.39 4.88 -10.39
CA LEU A 97 -0.36 6.09 -10.81
C LEU A 97 -1.03 5.89 -12.18
N SER A 98 -0.67 4.83 -12.91
CA SER A 98 -1.22 4.51 -14.21
C SER A 98 -1.38 2.99 -14.38
N THR A 99 -2.56 2.59 -14.89
CA THR A 99 -2.83 1.27 -15.49
C THR A 99 -2.76 1.32 -17.03
N ASN A 100 -2.63 2.51 -17.61
CA ASN A 100 -2.37 2.76 -19.03
C ASN A 100 -1.03 3.49 -19.17
N PRO A 101 -0.09 3.04 -20.02
CA PRO A 101 1.12 3.81 -20.31
C PRO A 101 0.68 5.16 -20.91
N ASN A 102 0.67 6.22 -20.11
CA ASN A 102 0.44 7.55 -20.64
C ASN A 102 1.64 7.91 -21.56
N PRO A 103 1.42 8.41 -22.79
CA PRO A 103 2.46 8.92 -23.69
C PRO A 103 3.42 9.96 -23.07
N THR A 104 3.15 10.47 -21.87
CA THR A 104 4.01 11.40 -21.12
C THR A 104 5.34 10.82 -20.63
N LEU A 105 5.70 9.56 -20.93
CA LEU A 105 7.09 9.12 -20.84
C LEU A 105 8.03 9.96 -21.70
N ASN A 106 7.51 10.71 -22.68
CA ASN A 106 8.25 11.61 -23.56
C ASN A 106 7.96 13.10 -23.31
N ALA A 107 6.93 13.46 -22.53
CA ALA A 107 6.65 14.86 -22.23
C ALA A 107 7.63 15.41 -21.19
N PRO A 108 8.08 16.67 -21.31
CA PRO A 108 8.85 17.34 -20.26
C PRO A 108 8.02 17.35 -18.98
N VAL A 109 8.53 16.76 -17.91
CA VAL A 109 7.92 16.95 -16.60
C VAL A 109 8.14 18.42 -16.26
N ALA A 110 7.06 19.18 -16.11
CA ALA A 110 7.10 20.53 -15.57
C ALA A 110 7.48 20.46 -14.08
N VAL A 111 8.76 20.20 -13.81
CA VAL A 111 9.36 20.27 -12.48
C VAL A 111 9.83 21.72 -12.30
N PRO A 112 9.48 22.39 -11.19
CA PRO A 112 10.09 23.68 -10.86
C PRO A 112 11.62 23.52 -10.80
N GLY A 113 12.35 24.31 -11.59
CA GLY A 113 13.82 24.21 -11.73
C GLY A 113 14.29 23.40 -12.95
N ALA A 114 13.55 23.40 -14.05
CA ALA A 114 13.99 22.80 -15.32
C ALA A 114 15.42 23.30 -15.68
N GLY A 115 16.36 22.36 -15.82
CA GLY A 115 17.79 22.64 -15.99
C GLY A 115 18.64 22.41 -14.74
N ASP A 116 18.03 22.16 -13.57
CA ASP A 116 18.77 21.79 -12.37
C ASP A 116 19.37 20.38 -12.47
N ALA A 117 20.43 20.14 -11.68
CA ALA A 117 21.11 18.84 -11.66
C ALA A 117 20.16 17.67 -11.36
N TRP A 118 19.06 17.89 -10.63
CA TRP A 118 18.08 16.85 -10.34
C TRP A 118 17.27 16.46 -11.60
N THR A 119 16.85 17.44 -12.40
CA THR A 119 16.12 17.23 -13.64
C THR A 119 16.98 16.53 -14.69
N VAL A 120 18.26 16.90 -14.79
CA VAL A 120 19.23 16.18 -15.65
C VAL A 120 19.27 14.70 -15.29
N ARG A 121 19.41 14.36 -14.00
CA ARG A 121 19.41 12.96 -13.53
C ARG A 121 18.10 12.23 -13.76
N LEU A 122 16.96 12.92 -13.64
CA LEU A 122 15.66 12.33 -13.95
C LEU A 122 15.58 11.93 -15.43
N ASN A 123 16.12 12.75 -16.34
CA ASN A 123 16.16 12.44 -17.77
C ASN A 123 17.13 11.30 -18.07
N GLU A 124 18.34 11.30 -17.51
CA GLU A 124 19.28 10.17 -17.61
C GLU A 124 18.65 8.86 -17.11
N LEU A 125 17.82 8.90 -16.05
CA LEU A 125 17.09 7.73 -15.56
C LEU A 125 16.02 7.25 -16.55
N ARG A 126 15.38 8.18 -17.29
CA ARG A 126 14.41 7.82 -18.34
C ARG A 126 15.14 7.14 -19.51
N GLU A 127 16.26 7.69 -19.94
CA GLU A 127 17.12 7.10 -20.97
C GLU A 127 17.59 5.71 -20.56
N TYR A 128 18.09 5.55 -19.33
CA TYR A 128 18.45 4.23 -18.80
C TYR A 128 17.30 3.23 -18.90
N ARG A 129 16.07 3.66 -18.59
CA ARG A 129 14.88 2.77 -18.67
C ARG A 129 14.50 2.45 -20.09
N LEU A 130 14.71 3.35 -21.05
CA LEU A 130 14.51 3.07 -22.47
C LEU A 130 15.55 2.04 -22.97
N GLU A 131 16.81 2.16 -22.57
CA GLU A 131 17.89 1.23 -22.95
C GLU A 131 17.75 -0.15 -22.29
N ASN A 132 17.42 -0.19 -21.00
CA ASN A 132 17.49 -1.42 -20.18
C ASN A 132 16.11 -2.03 -19.87
N GLY A 133 15.03 -1.34 -20.21
CA GLY A 133 13.65 -1.75 -19.92
C GLY A 133 13.24 -1.64 -18.44
N ASN A 134 14.12 -1.16 -17.55
CA ASN A 134 13.88 -1.12 -16.11
C ASN A 134 14.57 0.07 -15.40
N TYR A 135 14.34 0.22 -14.10
CA TYR A 135 14.91 1.29 -13.25
C TYR A 135 15.96 0.78 -12.25
N GLN A 136 16.49 -0.42 -12.46
CA GLN A 136 17.47 -1.06 -11.58
C GLN A 136 18.88 -0.64 -11.99
N VAL A 137 19.18 0.64 -11.83
CA VAL A 137 20.53 1.18 -12.09
C VAL A 137 21.50 0.63 -11.04
N PRO A 138 22.60 -0.06 -11.44
CA PRO A 138 23.63 -0.50 -10.51
C PRO A 138 24.23 0.69 -9.75
N ARG A 139 24.62 0.48 -8.49
CA ARG A 139 25.27 1.54 -7.69
C ARG A 139 26.56 2.03 -8.35
N LYS A 140 27.34 1.10 -8.92
CA LYS A 140 28.53 1.37 -9.72
C LYS A 140 28.15 1.18 -11.20
N TYR A 141 27.40 2.12 -11.75
CA TYR A 141 27.01 2.06 -13.16
C TYR A 141 28.14 2.61 -14.02
N ASP A 142 28.82 1.76 -14.78
CA ASP A 142 30.08 2.13 -15.45
C ASP A 142 29.91 3.28 -16.47
N LYS A 143 28.82 3.30 -17.23
CA LYS A 143 28.55 4.38 -18.20
C LYS A 143 28.31 5.72 -17.52
N ASN A 144 27.68 5.72 -16.34
CA ASN A 144 27.34 6.93 -15.58
C ASN A 144 27.25 6.64 -14.07
N PRO A 145 28.38 6.64 -13.34
CA PRO A 145 28.39 6.28 -11.93
C PRO A 145 27.53 7.22 -11.08
N GLN A 146 27.45 8.49 -11.48
CA GLN A 146 26.69 9.53 -10.81
C GLN A 146 25.18 9.24 -10.82
N LEU A 147 24.65 8.66 -11.91
CA LEU A 147 23.26 8.19 -11.97
C LEU A 147 23.00 7.06 -10.97
N GLY A 148 23.91 6.09 -10.88
CA GLY A 148 23.81 4.99 -9.92
C GLY A 148 23.76 5.48 -8.47
N TYR A 149 24.62 6.44 -8.10
CA TYR A 149 24.56 7.09 -6.79
C TYR A 149 23.26 7.86 -6.58
N TRP A 150 22.83 8.64 -7.58
CA TRP A 150 21.63 9.45 -7.49
C TRP A 150 20.36 8.61 -7.30
N VAL A 151 20.21 7.50 -8.01
CA VAL A 151 19.07 6.57 -7.86
C VAL A 151 19.00 6.01 -6.44
N ASN A 152 20.14 5.60 -5.88
CA ASN A 152 20.21 5.12 -4.49
C ASN A 152 19.87 6.24 -3.50
N ALA A 153 20.33 7.46 -3.75
CA ALA A 153 19.96 8.61 -2.95
C ALA A 153 18.44 8.88 -3.00
N GLN A 154 17.80 8.79 -4.17
CA GLN A 154 16.34 9.00 -4.28
C GLN A 154 15.54 7.98 -3.46
N ARG A 155 15.94 6.70 -3.45
CA ARG A 155 15.32 5.66 -2.60
C ARG A 155 15.42 6.02 -1.12
N LYS A 156 16.61 6.41 -0.65
CA LYS A 156 16.84 6.84 0.74
C LYS A 156 16.04 8.08 1.11
N GLN A 157 16.04 9.10 0.25
CA GLN A 157 15.32 10.36 0.48
C GLN A 157 13.80 10.14 0.49
N PHE A 158 13.28 9.21 -0.31
CA PHE A 158 11.88 8.80 -0.25
C PHE A 158 11.53 8.17 1.10
N THR A 159 12.35 7.25 1.61
CA THR A 159 12.14 6.68 2.95
C THR A 159 12.15 7.76 4.04
N PHE A 160 13.01 8.77 3.94
CA PHE A 160 12.99 9.91 4.87
C PHE A 160 11.71 10.73 4.74
N PHE A 161 11.31 11.02 3.49
CA PHE A 161 10.11 11.79 3.18
C PHE A 161 8.85 11.15 3.77
N ILE A 162 8.63 9.86 3.52
CA ILE A 162 7.43 9.15 4.01
C ILE A 162 7.43 8.97 5.53
N ARG A 163 8.60 9.00 6.19
CA ARG A 163 8.74 8.91 7.65
C ARG A 163 8.79 10.28 8.33
N GLY A 164 8.54 11.37 7.60
CA GLY A 164 8.50 12.73 8.16
C GLY A 164 9.87 13.24 8.59
N LYS A 165 10.96 12.57 8.18
CA LYS A 165 12.33 13.02 8.42
C LYS A 165 12.70 14.07 7.40
N LYS A 166 13.70 14.91 7.73
CA LYS A 166 14.27 15.88 6.81
C LYS A 166 14.71 15.17 5.51
N SER A 167 14.10 15.56 4.40
CA SER A 167 14.34 14.99 3.08
C SER A 167 14.57 16.10 2.07
N THR A 168 15.49 15.87 1.14
CA THR A 168 15.70 16.75 -0.04
C THR A 168 14.75 16.41 -1.18
N LEU A 169 13.97 15.32 -1.05
CA LEU A 169 12.94 14.95 -1.98
C LEU A 169 11.69 15.79 -1.71
N THR A 170 11.42 16.74 -2.59
CA THR A 170 10.22 17.58 -2.53
C THR A 170 9.02 16.85 -3.12
N GLN A 171 7.81 17.31 -2.80
CA GLN A 171 6.57 16.74 -3.34
C GLN A 171 6.54 16.71 -4.89
N PRO A 172 6.96 17.77 -5.62
CA PRO A 172 7.04 17.71 -7.08
C PRO A 172 8.04 16.67 -7.59
N ARG A 173 9.22 16.55 -6.96
CA ARG A 173 10.26 15.58 -7.33
C ARG A 173 9.81 14.14 -7.11
N MET A 174 9.12 13.88 -5.99
CA MET A 174 8.53 12.57 -5.72
C MET A 174 7.45 12.22 -6.75
N ARG A 175 6.55 13.16 -7.07
CA ARG A 175 5.52 12.97 -8.11
C ARG A 175 6.15 12.68 -9.48
N ALA A 176 7.22 13.39 -9.83
CA ALA A 176 7.93 13.21 -11.10
C ALA A 176 8.53 11.79 -11.22
N LEU A 177 9.20 11.30 -10.18
CA LEU A 177 9.69 9.91 -10.11
C LEU A 177 8.52 8.90 -10.17
N TYR A 178 7.43 9.19 -9.48
CA TYR A 178 6.24 8.33 -9.49
C TYR A 178 5.59 8.24 -10.88
N ASN A 179 5.50 9.36 -11.59
CA ASN A 179 4.88 9.45 -12.91
C ASN A 179 5.63 8.64 -13.97
N ILE A 180 6.97 8.57 -13.86
CA ILE A 180 7.75 7.68 -14.72
C ILE A 180 7.65 6.22 -14.29
N GLY A 181 7.03 5.91 -13.15
CA GLY A 181 6.90 4.55 -12.63
C GLY A 181 8.15 4.06 -11.90
N PHE A 182 8.95 4.99 -11.35
CA PHE A 182 10.13 4.65 -10.57
C PHE A 182 9.76 3.80 -9.34
N PRO A 183 10.35 2.61 -9.17
CA PRO A 183 10.09 1.78 -8.01
C PRO A 183 10.93 2.29 -6.84
N PHE A 184 10.33 3.08 -5.93
CA PHE A 184 11.01 3.59 -4.73
C PHE A 184 11.61 2.50 -3.83
N GLY A 185 11.17 1.25 -4.02
CA GLY A 185 11.69 0.07 -3.33
C GLY A 185 10.91 -0.15 -2.04
N ILE A 186 10.11 -1.20 -2.01
CA ILE A 186 9.55 -1.71 -0.77
C ILE A 186 10.71 -2.39 -0.01
N PRO A 187 10.84 -2.25 1.32
CA PRO A 187 11.86 -2.97 2.07
C PRO A 187 11.78 -4.47 1.75
N LYS A 188 12.87 -5.08 1.26
CA LYS A 188 12.92 -6.52 0.90
C LYS A 188 12.69 -7.44 2.11
N ARG A 189 12.70 -6.89 3.31
CA ARG A 189 12.50 -7.57 4.57
C ARG A 189 11.48 -6.76 5.35
N ALA A 190 10.19 -7.08 5.19
CA ALA A 190 9.26 -6.77 6.26
C ALA A 190 9.86 -7.40 7.53
N PRO A 191 9.90 -6.70 8.68
CA PRO A 191 10.37 -7.34 9.89
C PRO A 191 9.59 -8.65 10.04
N PRO A 192 10.28 -9.79 10.24
CA PRO A 192 9.58 -11.03 10.50
C PRO A 192 8.59 -10.75 11.62
N VAL A 193 7.36 -11.24 11.47
CA VAL A 193 6.36 -11.30 12.55
C VAL A 193 6.93 -12.20 13.64
N THR A 194 7.92 -11.72 14.38
CA THR A 194 8.55 -12.46 15.47
C THR A 194 7.55 -12.49 16.59
N ALA A 195 6.93 -13.66 16.78
CA ALA A 195 6.58 -14.38 18.01
C ALA A 195 6.05 -13.64 19.26
N ALA A 196 6.03 -12.31 19.34
CA ALA A 196 5.46 -11.55 20.44
C ALA A 196 3.92 -11.47 20.36
N SER A 197 3.33 -11.70 19.17
CA SER A 197 1.86 -11.83 19.00
C SER A 197 1.34 -13.25 19.27
N ALA A 198 2.22 -14.26 19.33
CA ALA A 198 1.83 -15.65 19.63
C ALA A 198 1.57 -15.90 21.14
N ALA A 199 2.02 -14.99 22.03
CA ALA A 199 1.85 -15.14 23.47
C ALA A 199 0.46 -14.75 24.00
N ALA A 200 -0.41 -14.15 23.17
CA ALA A 200 -1.78 -13.77 23.56
C ALA A 200 -2.82 -14.89 23.40
N LYS A 201 -2.38 -16.16 23.21
CA LYS A 201 -3.27 -17.33 23.05
C LYS A 201 -3.27 -18.32 24.23
N SER A 202 -2.87 -17.93 25.45
CA SER A 202 -2.99 -18.84 26.61
C SER A 202 -3.65 -18.30 27.88
N ALA A 203 -4.23 -17.10 27.87
CA ALA A 203 -4.95 -16.61 29.05
C ALA A 203 -6.28 -15.96 28.63
N GLY A 204 -7.38 -16.73 28.67
CA GLY A 204 -8.72 -16.17 28.52
C GLY A 204 -9.83 -17.16 28.18
N GLY A 205 -10.31 -17.91 29.17
CA GLY A 205 -11.72 -18.26 29.31
C GLY A 205 -12.20 -19.54 28.62
N GLY A 206 -12.43 -20.57 29.42
CA GLY A 206 -13.14 -21.78 29.01
C GLY A 206 -14.67 -21.66 29.08
N THR A 207 -15.27 -22.81 28.76
CA THR A 207 -16.68 -23.23 28.90
C THR A 207 -17.63 -22.86 27.75
N ALA A 208 -17.90 -23.85 26.89
CA ALA A 208 -19.25 -24.36 26.71
C ALA A 208 -19.19 -25.74 26.00
N ALA A 209 -19.84 -26.71 26.64
CA ALA A 209 -19.93 -28.10 26.25
C ALA A 209 -20.80 -28.32 25.01
N ALA A 210 -20.48 -29.34 24.22
CA ALA A 210 -21.50 -30.15 23.53
C ALA A 210 -20.95 -31.54 23.25
N ALA A 211 -21.76 -32.53 23.61
CA ALA A 211 -21.42 -33.92 23.79
C ALA A 211 -21.16 -34.69 22.49
N ARG A 212 -20.34 -35.74 22.63
CA ARG A 212 -20.15 -36.85 21.70
C ARG A 212 -21.43 -37.68 21.59
N THR A 213 -21.69 -38.25 20.42
CA THR A 213 -21.88 -39.71 20.32
C THR A 213 -21.60 -40.21 18.88
N PRO A 214 -21.12 -41.45 18.71
CA PRO A 214 -20.59 -41.95 17.45
C PRO A 214 -21.59 -42.89 16.75
N ARG A 215 -21.38 -43.18 15.46
CA ARG A 215 -21.98 -44.36 14.84
C ARG A 215 -20.98 -45.11 13.97
N ARG A 216 -20.60 -46.29 14.45
CA ARG A 216 -19.97 -47.38 13.69
C ARG A 216 -20.98 -47.96 12.70
N GLY A 217 -20.48 -48.40 11.54
CA GLY A 217 -20.73 -49.78 11.09
C GLY A 217 -21.43 -49.99 9.74
N ARG A 218 -20.63 -50.53 8.80
CA ARG A 218 -20.91 -51.74 7.98
C ARG A 218 -21.52 -51.57 6.57
N SER A 219 -20.60 -51.54 5.59
CA SER A 219 -20.41 -52.50 4.46
C SER A 219 -21.46 -52.69 3.33
N PRO A 220 -21.02 -53.26 2.18
CA PRO A 220 -21.42 -52.87 0.83
C PRO A 220 -22.46 -53.79 0.18
N ALA A 221 -23.10 -53.33 -0.90
CA ALA A 221 -23.90 -54.17 -1.79
C ALA A 221 -23.83 -53.67 -3.25
N ALA A 222 -23.85 -54.65 -4.15
CA ALA A 222 -23.54 -54.62 -5.57
C ALA A 222 -24.72 -54.29 -6.50
N ALA A 223 -24.42 -54.37 -7.81
CA ALA A 223 -25.30 -54.32 -9.00
C ALA A 223 -25.67 -52.89 -9.45
N ARG A 224 -25.62 -52.51 -10.74
CA ARG A 224 -26.07 -53.26 -11.92
C ARG A 224 -25.55 -52.63 -13.24
N GLU A 225 -24.93 -53.46 -14.06
CA GLU A 225 -25.04 -53.57 -15.52
C GLU A 225 -26.04 -52.64 -16.25
N LYS A 226 -25.55 -51.86 -17.22
CA LYS A 226 -26.24 -51.61 -18.49
C LYS A 226 -25.26 -51.54 -19.66
N GLN A 227 -25.65 -52.32 -20.66
CA GLN A 227 -25.06 -52.59 -21.95
C GLN A 227 -25.42 -51.48 -22.97
N GLN A 228 -24.60 -51.41 -24.03
CA GLN A 228 -24.90 -50.95 -25.41
C GLN A 228 -24.84 -49.46 -25.76
N GLY A 229 -23.91 -49.18 -26.68
CA GLY A 229 -23.87 -48.01 -27.56
C GLY A 229 -22.99 -48.32 -28.77
N ARG A 230 -23.60 -48.88 -29.83
CA ARG A 230 -23.03 -49.06 -31.17
C ARG A 230 -22.91 -47.71 -31.89
N GLY A 231 -21.92 -47.61 -32.76
CA GLY A 231 -21.79 -46.61 -33.84
C GLY A 231 -20.31 -46.37 -34.10
N GLY A 232 -19.76 -46.52 -35.29
CA GLY A 232 -20.27 -46.73 -36.64
C GLY A 232 -19.11 -46.37 -37.54
#